data_AF-X1HIR7-F1
#
_entry.id   AF-X1HIR7-F1
#
_cell.length_a   1.000
_cell.length_b   1.000
_cell.length_c   1.000
_cell.angle_alpha   90.00
_cell.angle_beta   90.00
_cell.angle_gamma   90.00
#
_symmetry.space_group_name_H-M   'P 1'
#
loop_
_entity.id
_entity.type
_entity.pdbx_description
1 polymer ?
#
loop_
_entity_poly.entity_id
_entity_poly.type
_entity_poly.pdbx_seq_one_letter_code
_entity_poly.pdbx_strand_id
1 'polypeptide(L)'
;LALASNSKNPSHKTAALRGYIGLVRDESLATKKKLAMCRQAAALIQRNEEKKLLLGALATVPAAEALSMAMAHLDNPATRDEASFAAVAISEKIVQQSRSEVAAALQKVIRATDNKDVLRRARATLNKAKKAAGR
;
A
#
# COMPACT_ATOMS: atom_id res chain seq x y z
N LEU A 1 0.59 20.67 3.10
CA LEU A 1 0.69 19.91 4.36
C LEU A 1 0.31 20.75 5.60
N ALA A 2 0.66 22.04 5.65
CA ALA A 2 0.28 22.92 6.77
C ALA A 2 -1.24 23.00 7.07
N LEU A 3 -2.11 22.93 6.05
CA LEU A 3 -3.57 22.92 6.24
C LEU A 3 -4.10 21.62 6.88
N ALA A 4 -3.42 20.49 6.67
CA ALA A 4 -3.85 19.20 7.24
C ALA A 4 -3.46 19.05 8.72
N SER A 5 -2.40 19.75 9.14
CA SER A 5 -1.90 19.70 10.53
C SER A 5 -2.68 20.59 11.51
N ASN A 6 -3.45 21.57 11.02
CA ASN A 6 -4.07 22.60 11.88
C ASN A 6 -5.61 22.69 11.83
N SER A 7 -6.29 21.76 11.13
CA SER A 7 -7.75 21.77 11.02
C SER A 7 -8.39 20.89 12.11
N LYS A 8 -9.14 21.51 13.04
CA LYS A 8 -9.99 20.81 14.03
C LYS A 8 -11.22 20.13 13.42
N ASN A 9 -11.49 20.32 12.12
CA ASN A 9 -12.62 19.70 11.42
C ASN A 9 -12.17 18.40 10.70
N PRO A 10 -12.65 17.21 11.11
CA PRO A 10 -12.30 15.92 10.52
C PRO A 10 -12.63 15.80 9.03
N SER A 11 -13.65 16.52 8.55
CA SER A 11 -14.08 16.51 7.15
C SER A 11 -13.08 17.24 6.25
N HIS A 12 -12.54 18.38 6.69
CA HIS A 12 -11.51 19.11 5.95
C HIS A 12 -10.19 18.35 5.88
N LYS A 13 -9.82 17.66 6.96
CA LYS A 13 -8.62 16.81 7.01
C LYS A 13 -8.73 15.65 6.01
N THR A 14 -9.90 15.02 5.94
CA THR A 14 -10.17 13.92 4.99
C THR A 14 -10.16 14.41 3.54
N ALA A 15 -10.75 15.58 3.24
CA ALA A 15 -10.72 16.18 1.91
C ALA A 15 -9.29 16.54 1.47
N ALA A 16 -8.51 17.16 2.36
CA ALA A 16 -7.10 17.48 2.10
C ALA A 16 -6.26 16.21 1.87
N LEU A 17 -6.49 15.15 2.65
CA LEU A 17 -5.81 13.86 2.47
C LEU A 17 -6.18 13.22 1.14
N ARG A 18 -7.46 13.24 0.73
CA ARG A 18 -7.89 12.75 -0.59
C ARG A 18 -7.22 13.51 -1.73
N GLY A 19 -7.20 14.85 -1.65
CA GLY A 19 -6.50 15.68 -2.65
C GLY A 19 -5.01 15.33 -2.72
N TYR A 20 -4.35 15.19 -1.57
CA TYR A 20 -2.95 14.82 -1.48
C TYR A 20 -2.65 13.42 -2.03
N ILE A 21 -3.54 12.46 -1.80
CA ILE A 21 -3.43 11.10 -2.35
C ILE A 21 -3.67 11.08 -3.85
N GLY A 22 -4.57 11.93 -4.36
CA GLY A 22 -4.73 12.15 -5.80
C GLY A 22 -3.40 12.52 -6.46
N LEU A 23 -2.62 13.40 -5.83
CA LEU A 23 -1.30 13.78 -6.34
C LEU A 23 -0.31 12.61 -6.39
N VAL A 24 -0.34 11.67 -5.44
CA VAL A 24 0.55 10.48 -5.45
C VAL A 24 0.32 9.62 -6.70
N ARG A 25 -0.87 9.67 -7.29
CA ARG A 25 -1.21 8.89 -8.49
C ARG A 25 -0.64 9.48 -9.78
N ASP A 26 -0.17 10.73 -9.76
CA ASP A 26 0.44 11.38 -10.90
C ASP A 26 1.66 10.60 -11.39
N GLU A 27 1.64 10.15 -12.64
CA GLU A 27 2.70 9.33 -13.25
C GLU A 27 4.00 10.11 -13.48
N SER A 28 3.95 11.44 -13.55
CA SER A 28 5.13 12.30 -13.68
C SER A 28 5.99 12.33 -12.41
N LEU A 29 5.44 11.94 -11.26
CA LEU A 29 6.19 11.92 -10.01
C LEU A 29 7.09 10.69 -9.91
N ALA A 30 8.37 10.92 -9.64
CA ALA A 30 9.33 9.87 -9.33
C ALA A 30 8.89 9.05 -8.11
N THR A 31 9.16 7.73 -8.12
CA THR A 31 8.83 6.78 -7.04
C THR A 31 9.30 7.27 -5.66
N LYS A 32 10.51 7.84 -5.57
CA LYS A 32 11.07 8.38 -4.32
C LYS A 32 10.21 9.51 -3.75
N LYS A 33 9.66 10.38 -4.61
CA LYS A 33 8.78 11.48 -4.22
C LYS A 33 7.42 10.96 -3.77
N LYS A 34 6.84 9.99 -4.49
CA LYS A 34 5.61 9.30 -4.07
C LYS A 34 5.74 8.66 -2.69
N LEU A 35 6.84 7.95 -2.45
CA LEU A 35 7.16 7.34 -1.15
C LEU A 35 7.26 8.38 -0.03
N ALA A 36 8.01 9.47 -0.26
CA ALA A 36 8.14 10.54 0.72
C ALA A 36 6.77 11.16 1.08
N MET A 37 5.89 11.31 0.09
CA MET A 37 4.53 11.79 0.31
C MET A 37 3.71 10.80 1.15
N CYS A 38 3.73 9.50 0.81
CA CYS A 38 3.07 8.47 1.60
C CYS A 38 3.56 8.43 3.05
N ARG A 39 4.86 8.61 3.30
CA ARG A 39 5.43 8.71 4.65
C ARG A 39 4.88 9.90 5.43
N GLN A 40 4.85 11.07 4.80
CA GLN A 40 4.30 12.28 5.43
C GLN A 40 2.81 12.12 5.77
N ALA A 41 2.03 11.48 4.87
CA ALA A 41 0.65 11.15 5.16
C ALA A 41 0.52 10.15 6.31
N ALA A 42 1.31 9.08 6.32
CA ALA A 42 1.31 8.05 7.37
C ALA A 42 1.51 8.62 8.79
N ALA A 43 2.33 9.67 8.93
CA ALA A 43 2.57 10.33 10.22
C ALA A 43 1.37 11.14 10.74
N LEU A 44 0.40 11.49 9.88
CA LEU A 44 -0.71 12.40 10.21
C LEU A 44 -2.06 11.69 10.36
N ILE A 45 -2.20 10.51 9.74
CA ILE A 45 -3.47 9.77 9.73
C ILE A 45 -3.69 9.00 11.03
N GLN A 46 -4.94 8.93 11.47
CA GLN A 46 -5.30 8.21 12.70
C GLN A 46 -6.50 7.28 12.47
N ARG A 47 -7.46 7.72 11.65
CA ARG A 47 -8.71 7.01 11.42
C ARG A 47 -8.54 5.89 10.39
N ASN A 48 -9.34 4.83 10.52
CA ASN A 48 -9.28 3.70 9.58
C ASN A 48 -9.56 4.14 8.14
N GLU A 49 -10.51 5.05 7.92
CA GLU A 49 -10.80 5.60 6.58
C GLU A 49 -9.61 6.35 5.97
N GLU A 50 -8.84 7.08 6.77
CA GLU A 50 -7.63 7.76 6.31
C GLU A 50 -6.52 6.74 5.96
N LYS A 51 -6.40 5.66 6.74
CA LYS A 51 -5.48 4.54 6.45
C LYS A 51 -5.83 3.83 5.15
N LYS A 52 -7.11 3.55 4.91
CA LYS A 52 -7.60 2.97 3.64
C LYS A 52 -7.22 3.84 2.44
N LEU A 53 -7.38 5.15 2.56
CA LEU A 53 -6.95 6.08 1.51
C LEU A 53 -5.44 5.99 1.28
N LEU A 54 -4.61 6.00 2.33
CA LEU A 54 -3.16 5.84 2.21
C LEU A 54 -2.79 4.52 1.52
N LEU A 55 -3.44 3.41 1.86
CA LEU A 55 -3.22 2.09 1.24
C LEU A 55 -3.54 2.13 -0.26
N GLY A 56 -4.61 2.81 -0.65
CA GLY A 56 -4.94 3.08 -2.05
C GLY A 56 -3.93 3.97 -2.78
N ALA A 57 -3.14 4.77 -2.07
CA ALA A 57 -2.02 5.53 -2.61
C ALA A 57 -0.77 4.64 -2.74
N LEU A 58 -0.43 3.91 -1.69
CA LEU A 58 0.72 2.99 -1.67
C LEU A 58 0.65 1.95 -2.79
N ALA A 59 -0.55 1.47 -3.14
CA ALA A 59 -0.79 0.57 -4.27
C ALA A 59 -0.23 1.08 -5.61
N THR A 60 -0.04 2.40 -5.78
CA THR A 60 0.50 2.99 -7.00
C THR A 60 2.04 3.06 -7.01
N VAL A 61 2.69 2.86 -5.86
CA VAL A 61 4.11 3.12 -5.65
C VAL A 61 4.93 1.82 -5.77
N PRO A 62 5.74 1.63 -6.82
CA PRO A 62 6.50 0.39 -7.05
C PRO A 62 7.78 0.38 -6.19
N ALA A 63 7.65 0.17 -4.88
CA ALA A 63 8.80 0.09 -3.98
C ALA A 63 8.61 -0.91 -2.84
N ALA A 64 9.71 -1.56 -2.43
CA ALA A 64 9.77 -2.43 -1.26
C ALA A 64 9.30 -1.74 0.03
N GLU A 65 9.72 -0.49 0.23
CA GLU A 65 9.28 0.32 1.38
C GLU A 65 7.75 0.52 1.38
N ALA A 66 7.14 0.73 0.20
CA ALA A 66 5.68 0.87 0.09
C ALA A 66 4.97 -0.45 0.44
N LEU A 67 5.53 -1.60 0.04
CA LEU A 67 5.02 -2.91 0.43
C LEU A 67 5.09 -3.08 1.96
N SER A 68 6.21 -2.74 2.59
CA SER A 68 6.35 -2.79 4.05
C SER A 68 5.32 -1.91 4.75
N MET A 69 5.09 -0.68 4.26
CA MET A 69 4.07 0.21 4.81
C MET A 69 2.66 -0.37 4.69
N ALA A 70 2.31 -0.99 3.55
CA ALA A 70 1.01 -1.64 3.38
C ALA A 70 0.83 -2.82 4.34
N MET A 71 1.87 -3.64 4.49
CA MET A 71 1.86 -4.82 5.36
C MET A 71 1.69 -4.48 6.85
N ALA A 72 2.10 -3.29 7.30
CA ALA A 72 1.89 -2.83 8.67
C ALA A 72 0.40 -2.66 9.05
N HIS A 73 -0.50 -2.66 8.06
CA HIS A 73 -1.95 -2.51 8.26
C HIS A 73 -2.73 -3.82 8.05
N LEU A 74 -2.05 -4.95 7.80
CA LEU A 74 -2.69 -6.21 7.45
C LEU A 74 -3.46 -6.85 8.63
N ASP A 75 -2.92 -6.74 9.84
CA ASP A 75 -3.49 -7.42 11.01
C ASP A 75 -4.77 -6.74 11.52
N ASN A 76 -4.94 -5.45 11.23
CA ASN A 76 -6.14 -4.69 11.61
C ASN A 76 -7.33 -5.04 10.71
N PRO A 77 -8.42 -5.65 11.24
CA PRO A 77 -9.58 -6.03 10.45
C PRO A 77 -10.19 -4.87 9.65
N ALA A 78 -10.15 -3.64 10.20
CA ALA A 78 -10.75 -2.47 9.56
C ALA A 78 -9.96 -1.95 8.34
N THR A 79 -8.73 -2.42 8.12
CA THR A 79 -7.89 -2.01 6.99
C THR A 79 -7.34 -3.21 6.20
N ARG A 80 -7.71 -4.43 6.59
CA ARG A 80 -7.11 -5.66 6.09
C ARG A 80 -7.30 -5.84 4.60
N ASP A 81 -8.50 -5.56 4.09
CA ASP A 81 -8.81 -5.75 2.68
C ASP A 81 -8.04 -4.76 1.80
N GLU A 82 -8.00 -3.48 2.19
CA GLU A 82 -7.20 -2.47 1.49
C GLU A 82 -5.71 -2.74 1.59
N ALA A 83 -5.23 -3.23 2.74
CA ALA A 83 -3.84 -3.59 2.95
C ALA A 83 -3.44 -4.78 2.07
N SER A 84 -4.31 -5.79 2.00
CA SER A 84 -4.12 -6.96 1.16
C SER A 84 -4.12 -6.59 -0.32
N PHE A 85 -5.05 -5.75 -0.77
CA PHE A 85 -5.10 -5.25 -2.13
C PHE A 85 -3.83 -4.45 -2.48
N ALA A 86 -3.43 -3.51 -1.62
CA ALA A 86 -2.24 -2.69 -1.83
C ALA A 86 -0.98 -3.54 -1.88
N ALA A 87 -0.81 -4.48 -0.94
CA ALA A 87 0.33 -5.38 -0.91
C ALA A 87 0.45 -6.22 -2.19
N VAL A 88 -0.67 -6.74 -2.71
CA VAL A 88 -0.68 -7.47 -3.99
C VAL A 88 -0.32 -6.56 -5.16
N ALA A 89 -0.92 -5.37 -5.25
CA ALA A 89 -0.67 -4.43 -6.34
C ALA A 89 0.79 -3.95 -6.38
N ILE A 90 1.40 -3.69 -5.22
CA ILE A 90 2.82 -3.32 -5.12
C ILE A 90 3.69 -4.51 -5.50
N SER A 91 3.39 -5.69 -4.96
CA SER A 91 4.12 -6.92 -5.24
C SER A 91 4.17 -7.24 -6.73
N GLU A 92 3.06 -7.08 -7.45
CA GLU A 92 2.99 -7.29 -8.90
C GLU A 92 3.99 -6.40 -9.67
N LYS A 93 4.25 -5.19 -9.17
CA LYS A 93 5.16 -4.22 -9.79
C LYS A 93 6.62 -4.47 -9.45
N ILE A 94 6.91 -4.95 -8.24
CA ILE A 94 8.28 -5.08 -7.73
C ILE A 94 8.79 -6.52 -7.69
N VAL A 95 7.98 -7.52 -8.07
CA VAL A 95 8.34 -8.94 -7.96
C VAL A 95 9.67 -9.28 -8.64
N GLN A 96 10.07 -8.59 -9.70
CA GLN A 96 11.35 -8.84 -10.36
C GLN A 96 12.56 -8.27 -9.59
N GLN A 97 12.35 -7.27 -8.75
CA GLN A 97 13.38 -6.52 -8.03
C GLN A 97 13.53 -7.04 -6.59
N SER A 98 12.41 -7.40 -5.94
CA SER A 98 12.36 -7.74 -4.51
C SER A 98 11.66 -9.08 -4.25
N ARG A 99 12.13 -10.16 -4.89
CA ARG A 99 11.47 -11.49 -4.86
C ARG A 99 11.23 -12.03 -3.46
N SER A 100 12.25 -12.00 -2.60
CA SER A 100 12.17 -12.56 -1.24
C SER A 100 11.11 -11.83 -0.39
N GLU A 101 11.16 -10.50 -0.40
CA GLU A 101 10.21 -9.64 0.33
C GLU A 101 8.78 -9.82 -0.19
N VAL A 102 8.60 -9.86 -1.51
CA VAL A 102 7.31 -10.14 -2.14
C VAL A 102 6.79 -11.52 -1.73
N ALA A 103 7.64 -12.54 -1.75
CA ALA A 103 7.23 -13.89 -1.39
C ALA A 103 6.78 -13.98 0.07
N ALA A 104 7.49 -13.33 0.99
CA ALA A 104 7.13 -13.28 2.40
C ALA A 104 5.82 -12.52 2.64
N ALA A 105 5.66 -11.36 1.99
CA ALA A 105 4.45 -10.53 2.11
C ALA A 105 3.21 -11.25 1.58
N LEU A 106 3.27 -11.82 0.37
CA LEU A 106 2.13 -12.48 -0.25
C LEU A 106 1.70 -13.75 0.49
N GLN A 107 2.63 -14.48 1.12
CA GLN A 107 2.27 -15.60 1.99
C GLN A 107 1.44 -15.17 3.20
N LYS A 108 1.77 -14.01 3.79
CA LYS A 108 0.97 -13.44 4.88
C LYS A 108 -0.40 -12.98 4.38
N VAL A 109 -0.46 -12.28 3.25
CA VAL A 109 -1.74 -11.84 2.64
C VAL A 109 -2.68 -13.02 2.39
N ILE A 110 -2.16 -14.12 1.81
CA ILE A 110 -2.98 -15.32 1.53
C ILE A 110 -3.61 -15.93 2.79
N ARG A 111 -2.97 -15.75 3.96
CA ARG A 111 -3.52 -16.22 5.24
C ARG A 111 -4.46 -15.22 5.91
N ALA A 112 -4.45 -13.97 5.49
CA ALA A 112 -5.17 -12.89 6.16
C ALA A 112 -6.56 -12.62 5.56
N THR A 113 -6.74 -12.80 4.26
CA THR A 113 -7.96 -12.44 3.53
C THR A 113 -8.63 -13.63 2.87
N ASP A 114 -9.96 -13.64 2.86
CA ASP A 114 -10.78 -14.58 2.10
C ASP A 114 -11.23 -14.00 0.74
N ASN A 115 -10.78 -12.79 0.39
CA ASN A 115 -11.12 -12.16 -0.87
C ASN A 115 -10.53 -12.96 -2.05
N LYS A 116 -11.42 -13.57 -2.85
CA LYS A 116 -11.04 -14.49 -3.94
C LYS A 116 -10.13 -13.85 -4.99
N ASP A 117 -10.36 -12.58 -5.34
CA ASP A 117 -9.53 -11.88 -6.33
C ASP A 117 -8.14 -11.56 -5.80
N VAL A 118 -8.06 -11.11 -4.55
CA VAL A 118 -6.78 -10.86 -3.87
C VAL A 118 -6.00 -12.18 -3.74
N LEU A 119 -6.65 -13.26 -3.33
CA LEU A 119 -6.04 -14.60 -3.23
C LEU A 119 -5.51 -15.09 -4.57
N ARG A 120 -6.30 -14.98 -5.64
CA ARG A 120 -5.92 -15.38 -6.99
C ARG A 120 -4.67 -14.62 -7.46
N ARG A 121 -4.68 -13.30 -7.34
CA ARG A 121 -3.56 -12.43 -7.74
C ARG A 121 -2.32 -12.67 -6.86
N ALA A 122 -2.50 -12.78 -5.55
CA ALA A 122 -1.41 -13.07 -4.62
C ALA A 122 -0.72 -14.41 -4.94
N ARG A 123 -1.48 -15.48 -5.18
CA ARG A 123 -0.92 -16.78 -5.56
C ARG A 123 -0.15 -16.72 -6.88
N ALA A 124 -0.72 -16.05 -7.89
CA ALA A 124 -0.06 -15.88 -9.19
C ALA A 124 1.29 -15.15 -9.05
N THR A 125 1.32 -14.06 -8.30
CA THR A 125 2.54 -13.27 -8.09
C THR A 125 3.55 -13.97 -7.19
N LEU A 126 3.10 -14.69 -6.15
CA LEU A 126 3.95 -15.52 -5.31
C LEU A 126 4.65 -16.62 -6.13
N ASN A 127 3.95 -17.26 -7.06
CA ASN A 127 4.54 -18.24 -7.95
C ASN A 127 5.63 -17.63 -8.84
N LYS A 128 5.43 -16.40 -9.34
CA LYS A 128 6.47 -15.67 -10.09
C LYS A 128 7.69 -15.38 -9.22
N ALA A 129 7.49 -14.97 -7.96
CA ALA A 129 8.57 -14.71 -7.01
C ALA A 129 9.42 -15.97 -6.74
N LYS A 130 8.77 -17.13 -6.59
CA LYS A 130 9.43 -18.41 -6.31
C LYS A 130 10.16 -19.01 -7.52
N LYS A 131 9.55 -18.98 -8.71
CA LYS A 131 10.12 -19.61 -9.92
C LYS A 131 11.48 -19.05 -10.33
N ALA A 132 11.74 -17.77 -10.05
CA ALA A 132 13.00 -17.12 -10.41
C ALA A 132 14.09 -17.26 -9.33
N ALA A 133 13.79 -17.83 -8.16
CA ALA A 133 14.76 -18.11 -7.10
C ALA A 133 15.34 -19.53 -7.17
N GLY A 134 14.76 -20.40 -8.02
CA GLY A 134 15.22 -21.77 -8.25
C GLY A 134 15.99 -21.96 -9.56
N ARG A 135 16.60 -20.89 -10.07
CA ARG A 135 17.50 -20.90 -11.23
C ARG A 135 18.85 -20.33 -10.83
#